data_AF-A0A289GGW8-F1
#
_entry.id   AF-A0A289GGW8-F1
#
_cell.length_a   1.000
_cell.length_b   1.000
_cell.length_c   1.000
_cell.angle_alpha   90.00
_cell.angle_beta   90.00
_cell.angle_gamma   90.00
#
_symmetry.space_group_name_H-M   'P 1'
#
loop_
_entity.id
_entity.type
_entity.pdbx_description
1 polymer ?
#
loop_
_entity_poly.entity_id
_entity_poly.type
_entity_poly.pdbx_seq_one_letter_code
_entity_poly.pdbx_strand_id
1 'polypeptide(L)'
;MKKIQISIAALLFMSTLSFASTTTIECTYNKYSDSEGGHTVKNDFILRYLIDPDINKVYVLGNNGSNEVVKISGGNHVSFLETTGSGNVMVTTITEDLKSVHSRNTVGFGGALIPSQYYGTCLAK
;
A
#
# COMPACT_ATOMS: atom_id res chain seq x y z
N MET A 1 12.98 -36.44 -42.55
CA MET A 1 13.34 -35.07 -42.08
C MET A 1 12.15 -34.12 -41.93
N LYS A 2 11.07 -34.21 -42.72
CA LYS A 2 9.87 -33.34 -42.58
C LYS A 2 9.02 -33.56 -41.31
N LYS A 3 9.01 -34.76 -40.71
CA LYS A 3 8.18 -35.06 -39.51
C LYS A 3 8.70 -34.42 -38.22
N ILE A 4 10.01 -34.15 -38.12
CA ILE A 4 10.63 -33.52 -36.93
C ILE A 4 10.34 -32.01 -36.88
N GLN A 5 10.18 -31.36 -38.04
CA GLN A 5 9.86 -29.92 -38.10
C GLN A 5 8.42 -29.61 -37.66
N ILE A 6 7.48 -30.54 -37.83
CA ILE A 6 6.08 -30.35 -37.42
C ILE A 6 5.95 -30.38 -35.88
N SER A 7 6.79 -31.17 -35.19
CA SER A 7 6.78 -31.25 -33.72
C SER A 7 7.36 -30.02 -33.03
N ILE A 8 8.26 -29.27 -33.68
CA ILE A 8 8.85 -28.04 -33.10
C ILE A 8 7.86 -26.87 -33.20
N ALA A 9 7.06 -26.80 -34.27
CA ALA A 9 6.07 -25.74 -34.46
C ALA A 9 4.91 -25.80 -33.44
N ALA A 10 4.59 -26.99 -32.92
CA ALA A 10 3.49 -27.19 -31.95
C ALA A 10 3.87 -26.79 -30.50
N LEU A 11 5.17 -26.73 -30.15
CA LEU A 11 5.60 -26.36 -28.80
C LEU A 11 5.61 -24.85 -28.54
N LEU A 12 5.51 -24.02 -29.58
CA LEU A 12 5.58 -22.55 -29.47
C LEU A 12 4.24 -21.88 -29.10
N PHE A 13 3.15 -22.64 -28.98
CA PHE A 13 1.81 -22.12 -28.67
C PHE A 13 1.37 -22.27 -27.20
N MET A 14 2.23 -22.77 -26.31
CA MET A 14 1.97 -22.76 -24.86
C MET A 14 2.44 -21.44 -24.23
N SER A 15 1.92 -20.31 -24.71
CA SER A 15 1.97 -19.06 -23.96
C SER A 15 0.96 -19.17 -22.81
N THR A 16 1.46 -19.50 -21.61
CA THR A 16 0.67 -19.52 -20.38
C THR A 16 0.11 -18.12 -20.12
N LEU A 17 -1.20 -18.00 -20.03
CA LEU A 17 -1.86 -16.77 -19.58
C LEU A 17 -1.47 -16.51 -18.11
N SER A 18 -0.59 -15.54 -17.88
CA SER A 18 -0.31 -15.06 -16.52
C SER A 18 -1.41 -14.10 -16.12
N PHE A 19 -2.27 -14.52 -15.18
CA PHE A 19 -3.25 -13.63 -14.55
C PHE A 19 -2.58 -12.88 -13.40
N ALA A 20 -2.00 -11.73 -13.72
CA ALA A 20 -1.55 -10.78 -12.71
C ALA A 20 -2.73 -9.91 -12.27
N SER A 21 -3.37 -10.30 -11.17
CA SER A 21 -4.39 -9.47 -10.53
C SER A 21 -3.71 -8.59 -9.50
N THR A 22 -3.66 -7.28 -9.76
CA THR A 22 -3.32 -6.30 -8.71
C THR A 22 -4.36 -6.38 -7.60
N THR A 23 -3.94 -6.22 -6.34
CA THR A 23 -4.85 -6.19 -5.19
C THR A 23 -4.88 -4.79 -4.60
N THR A 24 -6.07 -4.29 -4.27
CA THR A 24 -6.19 -3.00 -3.58
C THR A 24 -6.54 -3.23 -2.12
N ILE A 25 -5.78 -2.65 -1.19
CA ILE A 25 -6.13 -2.62 0.22
C ILE A 25 -6.66 -1.23 0.56
N GLU A 26 -7.90 -1.15 1.03
CA GLU A 26 -8.52 0.10 1.50
C GLU A 26 -8.59 0.09 3.03
N CYS A 27 -7.98 1.08 3.67
CA CYS A 27 -7.96 1.26 5.11
C CYS A 27 -8.79 2.49 5.49
N THR A 28 -9.70 2.31 6.44
CA THR A 28 -10.55 3.38 6.96
C THR A 28 -10.21 3.65 8.41
N TYR A 29 -9.96 4.92 8.73
CA TYR A 29 -9.56 5.39 10.05
C TYR A 29 -10.65 6.32 10.61
N ASN A 30 -11.16 5.98 11.79
CA ASN A 30 -12.23 6.73 12.47
C ASN A 30 -11.75 7.40 13.77
N LYS A 31 -10.53 7.12 14.22
CA LYS A 31 -9.89 7.73 15.38
C LYS A 31 -8.44 8.09 15.09
N TYR A 32 -7.94 9.10 15.76
CA TYR A 32 -6.52 9.43 15.77
C TYR A 32 -6.10 9.99 17.13
N SER A 33 -4.80 10.03 17.37
CA SER A 33 -4.19 10.75 18.48
C SER A 33 -3.12 11.71 18.00
N ASP A 34 -2.93 12.80 18.74
CA ASP A 34 -1.90 13.81 18.53
C ASP A 34 -1.40 14.35 19.89
N SER A 35 -0.71 15.50 19.90
CA SER A 35 -0.21 16.14 21.12
C SER A 35 -1.30 16.56 22.12
N GLU A 36 -2.55 16.68 21.68
CA GLU A 36 -3.69 17.10 22.50
C GLU A 36 -4.51 15.91 23.03
N GLY A 37 -4.20 14.69 22.57
CA GLY A 37 -4.84 13.46 23.04
C GLY A 37 -5.54 12.70 21.94
N GLY A 38 -6.62 12.00 22.30
CA GLY A 38 -7.39 11.15 21.38
C GLY A 38 -8.61 11.86 20.80
N HIS A 39 -8.86 11.63 19.51
CA HIS A 39 -9.87 12.33 18.71
C HIS A 39 -10.63 11.37 17.80
N THR A 40 -11.84 11.76 17.43
CA THR A 40 -12.64 11.11 16.38
C THR A 40 -12.50 11.92 15.09
N VAL A 41 -12.30 11.26 13.95
CA VAL A 41 -12.20 11.97 12.67
C VAL A 41 -13.59 12.48 12.27
N LYS A 42 -13.69 13.73 11.79
CA LYS A 42 -14.98 14.33 11.37
C LYS A 42 -15.56 13.66 10.12
N ASN A 43 -14.69 13.23 9.21
CA ASN A 43 -15.00 12.49 8.01
C ASN A 43 -14.09 11.27 7.96
N ASP A 44 -14.50 10.20 7.27
CA ASP A 44 -13.66 9.02 7.11
C ASP A 44 -12.33 9.41 6.46
N PHE A 45 -11.23 9.14 7.17
CA PHE A 45 -9.90 9.20 6.58
C PHE A 45 -9.61 7.85 5.95
N ILE A 46 -9.43 7.83 4.62
CA ILE A 46 -9.29 6.60 3.84
C ILE A 46 -7.94 6.60 3.12
N LEU A 47 -7.17 5.53 3.28
CA LEU A 47 -5.96 5.27 2.51
C LEU A 47 -6.18 4.03 1.65
N ARG A 48 -5.69 4.07 0.41
CA ARG A 48 -5.76 2.95 -0.53
C ARG A 48 -4.38 2.59 -0.99
N TYR A 49 -4.06 1.31 -0.95
CA TYR A 49 -2.79 0.75 -1.39
C TYR A 49 -3.02 -0.20 -2.56
N LEU A 50 -2.45 0.11 -3.71
CA LEU A 50 -2.41 -0.78 -4.86
C LEU A 50 -1.14 -1.63 -4.78
N ILE A 51 -1.29 -2.94 -4.68
CA ILE A 51 -0.20 -3.90 -4.65
C ILE A 51 -0.09 -4.56 -6.01
N ASP A 52 1.06 -4.37 -6.66
CA ASP A 52 1.42 -5.03 -7.90
C ASP A 52 2.39 -6.18 -7.60
N PRO A 53 1.92 -7.45 -7.66
CA PRO A 53 2.76 -8.60 -7.34
C PRO A 53 3.84 -8.88 -8.38
N ASP A 54 3.67 -8.45 -9.64
CA ASP A 54 4.58 -8.80 -10.73
C ASP A 54 5.91 -8.05 -10.61
N ILE A 55 5.81 -6.76 -10.30
CA ILE A 55 6.96 -5.88 -10.14
C ILE A 55 7.34 -5.69 -8.67
N ASN A 56 6.61 -6.35 -7.76
CA ASN A 56 6.76 -6.25 -6.30
C ASN A 56 6.76 -4.79 -5.80
N LYS A 57 5.87 -3.97 -6.37
CA LYS A 57 5.69 -2.56 -5.98
C LYS A 57 4.36 -2.34 -5.30
N VAL A 58 4.34 -1.33 -4.45
CA VAL A 58 3.12 -0.88 -3.78
C VAL A 58 2.99 0.61 -3.98
N TYR A 59 1.76 1.06 -4.20
CA TYR A 59 1.45 2.47 -4.40
C TYR A 59 0.36 2.91 -3.44
N VAL A 60 0.53 4.04 -2.76
CA VAL A 60 -0.58 4.71 -2.08
C VAL A 60 -1.33 5.57 -3.09
N LEU A 61 -2.65 5.46 -3.11
CA LEU A 61 -3.52 6.20 -4.01
C LEU A 61 -4.08 7.42 -3.27
N GLY A 62 -3.69 8.61 -3.72
CA GLY A 62 -4.18 9.89 -3.23
C GLY A 62 -5.06 10.61 -4.24
N ASN A 63 -5.54 11.79 -3.88
CA ASN A 63 -6.39 12.61 -4.75
C ASN A 63 -5.66 13.13 -5.99
N ASN A 64 -4.33 13.30 -5.92
CA ASN A 64 -3.48 13.84 -6.98
C ASN A 64 -2.71 12.76 -7.75
N GLY A 65 -3.14 11.49 -7.67
CA GLY A 65 -2.46 10.36 -8.30
C GLY A 65 -1.94 9.36 -7.27
N SER A 66 -0.89 8.64 -7.63
CA SER A 66 -0.30 7.60 -6.78
C SER A 66 1.17 7.86 -6.48
N ASN A 67 1.61 7.48 -5.29
CA ASN A 67 3.01 7.50 -4.89
C ASN A 67 3.48 6.09 -4.57
N GLU A 68 4.65 5.70 -5.07
CA GLU A 68 5.27 4.43 -4.69
C GLU A 68 5.64 4.46 -3.20
N VAL A 69 5.35 3.37 -2.49
CA VAL A 69 5.69 3.18 -1.08
C VAL A 69 6.55 1.95 -0.92
N VAL A 70 7.45 1.99 0.06
CA VAL A 70 8.31 0.83 0.35
C VAL A 70 7.52 -0.16 1.19
N LYS A 71 7.35 -1.38 0.68
CA LYS A 71 6.76 -2.51 1.42
C LYS A 71 7.82 -3.18 2.31
N ILE A 72 7.51 -3.29 3.59
CA ILE A 72 8.30 -4.00 4.59
C ILE A 72 7.42 -5.13 5.15
N SER A 73 7.73 -6.37 4.81
CA SER A 73 7.01 -7.54 5.33
C SER A 73 7.53 -7.93 6.71
N GLY A 74 6.62 -8.02 7.67
CA GLY A 74 6.84 -8.67 8.96
C GLY A 74 6.29 -10.09 8.96
N GLY A 75 6.45 -10.81 10.07
CA GLY A 75 5.97 -12.19 10.19
C GLY A 75 4.45 -12.32 10.09
N ASN A 76 3.71 -11.40 10.72
CA ASN A 76 2.25 -11.39 10.84
C ASN A 76 1.62 -10.02 10.52
N HIS A 77 2.35 -9.18 9.80
CA HIS A 77 1.96 -7.83 9.44
C HIS A 77 2.76 -7.35 8.24
N VAL A 78 2.29 -6.29 7.60
CA VAL A 78 3.02 -5.55 6.56
C VAL A 78 3.04 -4.08 6.93
N SER A 79 4.15 -3.41 6.64
CA SER A 79 4.25 -1.96 6.75
C SER A 79 4.56 -1.33 5.40
N PHE A 80 3.97 -0.16 5.15
CA PHE A 80 4.21 0.68 3.99
C PHE A 80 4.83 1.99 4.45
N LEU A 81 5.99 2.31 3.89
CA LEU A 81 6.71 3.54 4.18
C LEU A 81 6.55 4.50 2.99
N GLU A 82 5.86 5.61 3.22
CA GLU A 82 5.66 6.69 2.26
C GLU A 82 6.62 7.84 2.59
N THR A 83 7.31 8.35 1.57
CA THR A 83 8.00 9.64 1.66
C THR A 83 7.20 10.68 0.89
N THR A 84 6.71 11.71 1.58
CA THR A 84 5.94 12.78 0.92
C THR A 84 6.87 13.68 0.09
N GLY A 85 6.28 14.49 -0.79
CA GLY A 85 7.05 15.48 -1.57
C GLY A 85 7.80 16.52 -0.72
N SER A 86 7.44 16.68 0.56
CA SER A 86 8.14 17.53 1.54
C SER A 86 9.21 16.78 2.36
N GLY A 87 9.46 15.51 2.05
CA GLY A 87 10.44 14.67 2.75
C GLY A 87 9.97 14.12 4.10
N ASN A 88 8.69 14.27 4.44
CA ASN A 88 8.12 13.67 5.64
C ASN A 88 7.93 12.16 5.43
N VAL A 89 8.12 11.38 6.49
CA VAL A 89 7.97 9.93 6.46
C VAL A 89 6.68 9.51 7.15
N MET A 90 5.80 8.86 6.40
CA MET A 90 4.56 8.28 6.91
C MET A 90 4.66 6.77 6.89
N VAL A 91 4.08 6.11 7.89
CA VAL A 91 4.11 4.65 8.00
C VAL A 91 2.71 4.13 8.24
N THR A 92 2.23 3.25 7.36
CA THR A 92 1.05 2.45 7.62
C THR A 92 1.45 1.03 7.93
N THR A 93 0.99 0.49 9.05
CA THR A 93 1.12 -0.94 9.35
C THR A 93 -0.26 -1.58 9.31
N ILE A 94 -0.33 -2.78 8.74
CA ILE A 94 -1.53 -3.60 8.64
C ILE A 94 -1.18 -5.00 9.16
N THR A 95 -1.93 -5.47 10.14
CA THR A 95 -1.79 -6.83 10.70
C THR A 95 -2.60 -7.85 9.89
N GLU A 96 -2.35 -9.14 10.09
CA GLU A 96 -3.11 -10.23 9.45
C GLU A 96 -4.63 -10.16 9.72
N ASP A 97 -5.05 -9.65 10.88
CA ASP A 97 -6.45 -9.43 11.23
C ASP A 97 -7.04 -8.13 10.67
N LEU A 98 -6.34 -7.52 9.69
CA LEU A 98 -6.72 -6.30 8.98
C LEU A 98 -6.91 -5.07 9.89
N LYS A 99 -6.34 -5.08 11.10
CA LYS A 99 -6.20 -3.85 11.90
C LYS A 99 -5.07 -3.02 11.33
N SER A 100 -5.20 -1.70 11.42
CA SER A 100 -4.19 -0.80 10.88
C SER A 100 -3.97 0.41 11.75
N VAL A 101 -2.71 0.85 11.73
CA VAL A 101 -2.29 2.15 12.22
C VAL A 101 -1.63 2.92 11.07
N HIS A 102 -1.88 4.23 10.98
CA HIS A 102 -1.16 5.12 10.06
C HIS A 102 -0.53 6.28 10.84
N SER A 103 0.79 6.27 10.90
CA SER A 103 1.61 7.25 11.61
C SER A 103 2.04 8.35 10.66
N ARG A 104 1.83 9.61 11.07
CA ARG A 104 2.30 10.79 10.35
C ARG A 104 3.34 11.54 11.15
N ASN A 105 4.57 11.57 10.64
CA ASN A 105 5.67 12.33 11.23
C ASN A 105 5.88 13.63 10.44
N THR A 106 4.88 14.53 10.51
CA THR A 106 4.91 15.75 9.71
C THR A 106 5.76 16.82 10.39
N VAL A 107 6.74 17.36 9.68
CA VAL A 107 7.42 18.62 9.98
C VAL A 107 6.81 19.69 9.09
N GLY A 108 6.09 20.62 9.71
CA GLY A 108 5.43 21.75 9.04
C GLY A 108 6.40 22.88 8.70
N PHE A 109 5.86 23.94 8.10
CA PHE A 109 6.61 25.17 7.85
C PHE A 109 7.17 25.75 9.16
N GLY A 110 8.43 26.17 9.14
CA GLY A 110 9.12 26.67 10.35
C GLY A 110 9.62 25.56 11.28
N GLY A 111 9.56 24.29 10.88
CA GLY A 111 10.11 23.16 11.66
C GLY A 111 9.22 22.64 12.78
N ALA A 112 7.97 23.13 12.87
CA ALA A 112 7.03 22.65 13.86
C ALA A 112 6.67 21.17 13.61
N LEU A 113 6.81 20.34 14.64
CA LEU A 113 6.39 18.94 14.58
C LEU A 113 4.87 18.84 14.76
N ILE A 114 4.20 18.19 13.82
CA ILE A 114 2.74 17.98 13.80
C ILE A 114 2.51 16.46 13.68
N PRO A 115 2.70 15.71 14.78
CA PRO A 115 2.58 14.27 14.78
C PRO A 115 1.12 13.85 14.89
N SER A 116 0.75 12.75 14.23
CA SER A 116 -0.56 12.13 14.46
C SER A 116 -0.51 10.63 14.20
N GLN A 117 -1.26 9.87 14.97
CA GLN A 117 -1.40 8.42 14.83
C GLN A 117 -2.87 8.07 14.60
N TYR A 118 -3.19 7.57 13.40
CA TYR A 118 -4.53 7.11 13.05
C TYR A 118 -4.69 5.63 13.37
N TYR A 119 -5.90 5.24 13.77
CA TYR A 119 -6.29 3.86 14.13
C TYR A 119 -7.52 3.45 13.31
N GLY A 120 -7.47 2.27 12.71
CA GLY A 120 -8.49 1.84 11.76
C GLY A 120 -8.42 0.35 11.41
N THR A 121 -9.17 0.00 10.38
CA THR A 121 -9.22 -1.36 9.81
C THR A 121 -9.18 -1.29 8.29
N CYS A 122 -8.73 -2.36 7.66
CA CYS A 122 -8.60 -2.46 6.21
C CYS A 122 -9.47 -3.55 5.62
N LEU A 123 -9.66 -3.49 4.31
CA LEU A 123 -10.34 -4.48 3.49
C LEU A 123 -9.54 -4.67 2.20
N ALA A 124 -9.31 -5.93 1.81
CA ALA A 124 -8.76 -6.27 0.50
C ALA A 124 -9.90 -6.28 -0.53
N LYS A 125 -9.69 -5.58 -1.65
CA LYS A 125 -10.61 -5.45 -2.79
C LYS A 125 -9.96 -5.97 -4.06
#